data_AF-A0A7J3KRU1-F1
#
_entry.id   AF-A0A7J3KRU1-F1
#
_cell.length_a   1.000
_cell.length_b   1.000
_cell.length_c   1.000
_cell.angle_alpha   90.00
_cell.angle_beta   90.00
_cell.angle_gamma   90.00
#
_symmetry.space_group_name_H-M   'P 1'
#
loop_
_entity.id
_entity.type
_entity.pdbx_description
1 polymer ?
#
loop_
_entity_poly.entity_id
_entity_poly.type
_entity_poly.pdbx_seq_one_letter_code
_entity_poly.pdbx_strand_id
1 'polypeptide(L)'
;MLSPRLLSILGLWIVADGIIAIVLVYPYQHYWLVIRFIRVVVGFIILVETQRIRVKLLTYTVKNLDKLYRCARIYTIVLDSIGIWLIADGLSTGLLGYTHPILVWQFIRTVRVIMGLCLVLISLLHERFYKI
;
A
#
# COMPACT_ATOMS: atom_id res chain seq x y z
N MET A 1 13.99 2.38 6.53
CA MET A 1 13.91 3.48 5.55
C MET A 1 13.70 2.78 4.22
N LEU A 2 12.44 2.50 3.84
CA LEU A 2 12.18 2.02 2.49
C LEU A 2 12.78 3.04 1.54
N SER A 3 13.71 2.59 0.70
CA SER A 3 14.19 3.44 -0.36
C SER A 3 13.01 3.81 -1.27
N PRO A 4 12.97 5.01 -1.86
CA PRO A 4 11.93 5.38 -2.82
C PRO A 4 11.79 4.34 -3.93
N ARG A 5 12.89 3.69 -4.29
CA ARG A 5 12.93 2.55 -5.24
C ARG A 5 12.17 1.32 -4.75
N LEU A 6 12.26 0.96 -3.46
CA LEU A 6 11.47 -0.14 -2.91
C LEU A 6 9.98 0.20 -2.90
N LEU A 7 9.64 1.45 -2.59
CA LEU A 7 8.27 1.92 -2.58
C LEU A 7 7.66 1.89 -4.01
N SER A 8 8.43 2.26 -5.02
CA SER A 8 8.01 2.18 -6.43
C SER A 8 7.86 0.73 -6.90
N ILE A 9 8.78 -0.16 -6.53
CA ILE A 9 8.71 -1.59 -6.86
C ILE A 9 7.48 -2.23 -6.21
N LEU A 10 7.22 -1.94 -4.94
CA LEU A 10 6.02 -2.42 -4.24
C LEU A 10 4.74 -1.85 -4.86
N GLY A 11 4.72 -0.56 -5.21
CA GLY A 11 3.60 0.06 -5.90
C GLY A 11 3.30 -0.62 -7.24
N LEU A 12 4.33 -0.84 -8.07
CA LEU A 12 4.21 -1.56 -9.34
C LEU A 12 3.74 -3.00 -9.15
N TRP A 13 4.24 -3.69 -8.13
CA TRP A 13 3.78 -5.04 -7.80
C TRP A 13 2.30 -5.08 -7.42
N ILE A 14 1.82 -4.12 -6.61
CA ILE A 14 0.40 -4.01 -6.24
C ILE A 14 -0.48 -3.72 -7.48
N VAL A 15 -0.01 -2.87 -8.40
CA VAL A 15 -0.70 -2.61 -9.67
C VAL A 15 -0.80 -3.86 -10.51
N ALA A 16 0.33 -4.56 -10.71
CA ALA A 16 0.36 -5.78 -11.50
C ALA A 16 -0.53 -6.87 -10.90
N ASP A 17 -0.47 -7.09 -9.58
CA ASP A 17 -1.35 -8.00 -8.86
C ASP A 17 -2.83 -7.64 -9.05
N GLY A 18 -3.18 -6.35 -8.94
CA GLY A 18 -4.53 -5.85 -9.15
C GLY A 18 -5.04 -6.11 -10.58
N ILE A 19 -4.22 -5.84 -11.60
CA ILE A 19 -4.57 -6.07 -13.01
C ILE A 19 -4.73 -7.56 -13.29
N ILE A 20 -3.79 -8.39 -12.82
CA ILE A 20 -3.87 -9.85 -12.95
C ILE A 20 -5.14 -10.37 -12.27
N ALA A 21 -5.51 -9.82 -11.11
CA ALA A 21 -6.77 -10.15 -10.45
C ALA A 21 -7.99 -9.82 -11.30
N ILE A 22 -7.99 -8.67 -11.98
CA ILE A 22 -9.12 -8.24 -12.81
C ILE A 22 -9.29 -9.18 -14.01
N VAL A 23 -8.18 -9.52 -14.68
CA VAL A 23 -8.15 -10.39 -15.87
C VAL A 23 -8.49 -11.85 -15.50
N LEU A 24 -7.90 -12.38 -14.43
CA LEU A 24 -8.14 -13.74 -13.98
C LEU A 24 -9.29 -13.78 -12.96
N VAL A 25 -10.52 -13.79 -13.46
CA VAL A 25 -11.75 -13.82 -12.65
C VAL A 25 -11.79 -15.02 -11.70
N TYR A 26 -11.41 -16.21 -12.20
CA TYR A 26 -11.34 -17.47 -11.46
C TYR A 26 -9.93 -18.04 -11.53
N PRO A 27 -9.08 -17.74 -10.54
CA PRO A 27 -7.73 -18.23 -10.56
C PRO A 27 -7.52 -19.50 -9.72
N TYR A 28 -6.42 -20.18 -10.02
CA TYR A 28 -5.93 -21.36 -9.31
C TYR A 28 -5.70 -21.06 -7.82
N GLN A 29 -6.42 -21.78 -6.94
CA GLN A 29 -6.53 -21.44 -5.50
C GLN A 29 -5.18 -21.34 -4.77
N HIS A 30 -4.23 -22.23 -5.07
CA HIS A 30 -2.96 -22.30 -4.34
C HIS A 30 -2.05 -21.08 -4.60
N TYR A 31 -1.97 -20.62 -5.85
CA TYR A 31 -1.14 -19.46 -6.21
C TYR A 31 -1.66 -18.17 -5.56
N TRP A 32 -2.97 -18.02 -5.48
CA TRP A 32 -3.59 -16.83 -4.88
C TRP A 32 -3.48 -16.78 -3.37
N LEU A 33 -3.42 -17.94 -2.71
CA LEU A 33 -3.16 -17.99 -1.27
C LEU A 33 -1.78 -17.44 -0.93
N VAL A 34 -0.76 -17.82 -1.71
CA VAL A 34 0.61 -17.29 -1.55
C VAL A 34 0.65 -15.78 -1.76
N ILE A 35 0.03 -15.28 -2.84
CA ILE A 35 -0.06 -13.85 -3.12
C ILE A 35 -0.77 -13.09 -1.99
N ARG A 36 -1.88 -13.62 -1.47
CA ARG A 36 -2.60 -13.00 -0.35
C ARG A 36 -1.73 -12.92 0.90
N PHE A 37 -1.00 -13.99 1.21
CA PHE A 37 -0.08 -13.99 2.34
C PHE A 37 1.01 -12.92 2.17
N ILE A 38 1.64 -12.86 0.98
CA ILE A 38 2.61 -11.82 0.65
C ILE A 38 1.99 -10.43 0.81
N ARG A 39 0.75 -10.23 0.38
CA ARG A 39 0.05 -8.95 0.51
C ARG A 39 -0.14 -8.51 1.96
N VAL A 40 -0.54 -9.43 2.84
CA VAL A 40 -0.64 -9.17 4.28
C VAL A 40 0.72 -8.81 4.86
N VAL A 41 1.77 -9.57 4.54
CA VAL A 41 3.13 -9.30 4.99
C VAL A 41 3.61 -7.92 4.52
N VAL A 42 3.41 -7.57 3.25
CA VAL A 42 3.76 -6.25 2.70
C VAL A 42 2.99 -5.14 3.41
N GLY A 43 1.69 -5.32 3.67
CA GLY A 43 0.88 -4.36 4.42
C GLY A 43 1.43 -4.13 5.83
N PHE A 44 1.82 -5.20 6.54
CA PHE A 44 2.47 -5.09 7.85
C PHE A 44 3.80 -4.34 7.78
N ILE A 45 4.64 -4.63 6.79
CA ILE A 45 5.92 -3.93 6.60
C ILE A 45 5.70 -2.43 6.41
N ILE A 46 4.70 -2.04 5.60
CA ILE A 46 4.34 -0.64 5.37
C ILE A 46 3.89 0.03 6.66
N LEU A 47 3.05 -0.64 7.47
CA LEU A 47 2.60 -0.10 8.76
C LEU A 47 3.77 0.09 9.74
N VAL A 48 4.65 -0.91 9.87
CA VAL A 48 5.82 -0.82 10.76
C VAL A 48 6.73 0.35 10.36
N GLU A 49 6.99 0.53 9.06
CA GLU A 49 7.80 1.66 8.60
C GLU A 49 7.09 3.00 8.76
N THR A 50 5.75 3.03 8.65
CA THR A 50 4.97 4.24 8.93
C THR A 50 5.04 4.64 10.40
N GLN A 51 4.94 3.69 11.34
CA GLN A 51 5.15 3.96 12.77
C GLN A 51 6.57 4.46 13.05
N ARG A 52 7.58 3.89 12.38
CA ARG A 52 8.97 4.35 12.51
C ARG A 52 9.15 5.79 12.04
N ILE A 53 8.49 6.19 10.94
CA ILE A 53 8.52 7.58 10.45
C ILE A 53 7.83 8.52 11.43
N ARG A 54 6.71 8.14 12.04
CA ARG A 54 6.02 8.94 13.07
C ARG A 54 6.92 9.22 14.28
N VAL A 55 7.66 8.21 14.77
CA VAL A 55 8.60 8.37 15.89
C VAL A 55 9.72 9.36 15.53
N LYS A 56 10.27 9.27 14.31
CA LYS A 56 11.27 10.24 13.84
C LYS A 56 10.69 11.65 13.73
N LEU A 57 9.49 11.79 13.19
CA LEU A 57 8.82 13.09 13.05
C LEU A 57 8.61 13.79 14.39
N LEU A 58 8.21 13.07 15.44
CA LEU A 58 8.06 13.61 16.80
C LEU A 58 9.36 14.23 17.32
N THR A 59 10.51 13.69 16.93
CA THR A 59 11.83 14.22 17.33
C THR A 59 12.17 15.52 16.59
N TYR A 60 11.72 15.67 15.33
CA TYR A 60 11.97 16.85 14.50
C TYR A 60 11.03 18.02 14.78
N THR A 61 9.85 17.80 15.37
CA THR A 61 8.87 18.84 15.74
C THR A 61 9.47 19.94 16.63
N VAL A 62 10.57 19.65 17.33
CA VAL A 62 11.30 20.64 18.17
C VAL A 62 11.97 21.75 17.35
N LYS A 63 12.22 21.53 16.04
CA LYS A 63 12.72 22.56 15.11
C LYS A 63 11.56 23.03 14.21
N ASN A 64 11.06 24.26 14.43
CA ASN A 64 9.99 24.98 13.69
C ASN A 64 9.93 24.71 12.16
N LEU A 65 9.38 23.58 11.72
CA LEU A 65 9.16 23.22 10.32
C LEU A 65 7.70 22.77 10.09
N ASP A 66 6.75 23.70 10.32
CA ASP A 66 5.32 23.43 10.24
C ASP A 66 4.85 22.90 8.87
N LYS A 67 5.41 23.42 7.77
CA LYS A 67 5.05 22.97 6.42
C LYS A 67 5.53 21.55 6.13
N LEU A 68 6.76 21.23 6.52
CA LEU A 68 7.34 19.90 6.31
C LEU A 68 6.62 18.84 7.17
N TYR A 69 6.28 19.22 8.41
CA TYR A 69 5.50 18.38 9.31
C TYR A 69 4.12 18.05 8.75
N ARG A 70 3.41 19.03 8.18
CA ARG A 70 2.10 18.82 7.56
C ARG A 70 2.18 17.84 6.39
N CYS A 71 3.17 18.00 5.50
CA CYS A 71 3.39 17.08 4.38
C CYS A 71 3.73 15.66 4.85
N ALA A 72 4.62 15.53 5.83
CA ALA A 72 5.03 14.23 6.36
C ALA A 72 3.89 13.52 7.11
N ARG A 73 3.04 14.26 7.82
CA ARG A 73 1.82 13.74 8.44
C ARG A 73 0.85 13.19 7.40
N ILE A 74 0.57 13.95 6.34
CA ILE A 74 -0.30 13.50 5.23
C ILE A 74 0.29 12.22 4.61
N TYR A 75 1.60 12.20 4.35
CA TYR A 75 2.29 11.03 3.83
C TYR A 75 2.12 9.79 4.72
N THR A 76 2.28 9.92 6.04
CA THR A 76 2.06 8.80 6.97
C THR A 76 0.61 8.31 6.99
N ILE A 77 -0.37 9.23 6.88
CA ILE A 77 -1.80 8.84 6.82
C ILE A 77 -2.09 8.02 5.57
N VAL A 78 -1.55 8.43 4.43
CA VAL A 78 -1.74 7.69 3.16
C VAL A 78 -1.10 6.31 3.22
N LEU A 79 0.14 6.20 3.72
CA LEU A 79 0.80 4.91 3.88
C LEU A 79 0.04 3.98 4.85
N ASP A 80 -0.45 4.49 5.97
CA ASP A 80 -1.24 3.69 6.92
C ASP A 80 -2.52 3.20 6.26
N SER A 81 -3.19 4.06 5.49
CA SER A 81 -4.43 3.70 4.80
C SER A 81 -4.21 2.57 3.78
N ILE A 82 -3.11 2.65 3.02
CA ILE A 82 -2.70 1.61 2.07
C ILE A 82 -2.31 0.32 2.79
N GLY A 83 -1.54 0.40 3.87
CA GLY A 83 -1.11 -0.75 4.66
C GLY A 83 -2.30 -1.52 5.27
N ILE A 84 -3.24 -0.80 5.89
CA ILE A 84 -4.48 -1.37 6.45
C ILE A 84 -5.30 -2.04 5.33
N TRP A 85 -5.44 -1.37 4.18
CA TRP A 85 -6.20 -1.94 3.08
C TRP A 85 -5.60 -3.24 2.54
N LEU A 86 -4.27 -3.29 2.36
CA LEU A 86 -3.59 -4.50 1.87
C LEU A 86 -3.80 -5.69 2.82
N ILE A 87 -3.75 -5.45 4.13
CA ILE A 87 -4.02 -6.48 5.15
C ILE A 87 -5.48 -6.91 5.09
N ALA A 88 -6.41 -5.95 5.09
CA ALA A 88 -7.85 -6.23 5.07
C ALA A 88 -8.25 -7.00 3.81
N ASP A 89 -7.74 -6.60 2.63
CA ASP A 89 -7.99 -7.27 1.35
C ASP A 89 -7.35 -8.66 1.29
N GLY A 90 -6.13 -8.84 1.84
CA GLY A 90 -5.47 -10.14 1.92
C GLY A 90 -6.20 -11.14 2.84
N LEU A 91 -6.77 -10.67 3.95
CA LEU A 91 -7.54 -11.49 4.89
C LEU A 91 -8.98 -11.75 4.42
N SER A 92 -9.67 -10.73 3.93
CA SER A 92 -11.09 -10.82 3.53
C SER A 92 -11.31 -11.70 2.31
N THR A 93 -10.39 -11.70 1.34
CA THR A 93 -10.42 -12.63 0.19
C THR A 93 -10.31 -14.10 0.61
N GLY A 94 -9.69 -14.39 1.76
CA GLY A 94 -9.59 -15.74 2.34
C GLY A 94 -10.83 -16.17 3.13
N LEU A 95 -11.41 -15.24 3.89
CA LEU A 95 -12.50 -15.53 4.84
C LEU A 95 -13.90 -15.57 4.20
N LEU A 96 -14.17 -14.72 3.21
CA LEU A 96 -15.54 -14.56 2.68
C LEU A 96 -15.91 -15.60 1.62
N GLY A 97 -14.94 -16.36 1.10
CA GLY A 97 -15.17 -17.19 -0.09
C GLY A 97 -15.70 -16.37 -1.27
N TYR A 98 -15.93 -17.00 -2.42
CA TYR A 98 -16.51 -16.35 -3.60
C TYR A 98 -18.02 -16.09 -3.45
N THR A 99 -18.50 -15.70 -2.26
CA THR A 99 -19.93 -15.56 -1.95
C THR A 99 -20.51 -14.21 -2.39
N HIS A 100 -19.65 -13.22 -2.67
CA HIS A 100 -20.06 -11.90 -3.14
C HIS A 100 -20.13 -11.79 -4.67
N PRO A 101 -21.05 -10.95 -5.21
CA PRO A 101 -21.21 -10.78 -6.65
C PRO A 101 -19.92 -10.28 -7.30
N ILE A 102 -19.66 -10.77 -8.51
CA ILE A 102 -18.43 -10.52 -9.31
C ILE A 102 -18.10 -9.03 -9.39
N LEU A 103 -19.11 -8.16 -9.47
CA LEU A 103 -18.96 -6.70 -9.54
C LEU A 103 -18.28 -6.10 -8.29
N VAL A 104 -18.61 -6.59 -7.10
CA VAL A 104 -18.02 -6.11 -5.84
C VAL A 104 -16.54 -6.48 -5.79
N TRP A 105 -16.20 -7.69 -6.23
CA TRP A 105 -14.81 -8.12 -6.33
C TRP A 105 -14.01 -7.31 -7.35
N GLN A 106 -14.60 -6.99 -8.50
CA GLN A 106 -13.95 -6.14 -9.50
C GLN A 106 -13.77 -4.70 -9.01
N PHE A 107 -14.70 -4.17 -8.21
CA PHE A 107 -14.54 -2.87 -7.57
C PHE A 107 -13.34 -2.86 -6.60
N ILE A 108 -13.27 -3.85 -5.69
CA ILE A 108 -12.16 -3.98 -4.73
C ILE A 108 -10.81 -4.10 -5.46
N ARG A 109 -10.74 -4.88 -6.55
CA ARG A 109 -9.53 -5.03 -7.37
C ARG A 109 -9.14 -3.72 -8.07
N THR A 110 -10.11 -2.95 -8.55
CA THR A 110 -9.88 -1.63 -9.15
C THR A 110 -9.31 -0.65 -8.12
N VAL A 111 -9.89 -0.60 -6.92
CA VAL A 111 -9.38 0.23 -5.81
C VAL A 111 -7.93 -0.15 -5.48
N ARG A 112 -7.58 -1.44 -5.54
CA ARG A 112 -6.19 -1.92 -5.39
C ARG A 112 -5.24 -1.31 -6.41
N VAL A 113 -5.60 -1.32 -7.69
CA VAL A 113 -4.79 -0.71 -8.76
C VAL A 113 -4.58 0.78 -8.49
N ILE A 114 -5.62 1.49 -8.08
CA ILE A 114 -5.55 2.92 -7.75
C ILE A 114 -4.57 3.16 -6.60
N MET A 115 -4.61 2.37 -5.52
CA MET A 115 -3.66 2.51 -4.42
C MET A 115 -2.22 2.20 -4.83
N GLY A 116 -2.01 1.19 -5.68
CA GLY A 116 -0.69 0.89 -6.22
C GLY A 116 -0.13 2.07 -7.03
N LEU A 117 -0.96 2.69 -7.87
CA LEU A 117 -0.60 3.92 -8.60
C LEU A 117 -0.30 5.09 -7.65
N CYS A 118 -1.10 5.28 -6.60
CA CYS A 118 -0.82 6.28 -5.57
C CYS A 118 0.54 6.05 -4.90
N LEU A 119 0.88 4.81 -4.58
CA LEU A 119 2.17 4.43 -4.00
C LEU A 119 3.34 4.78 -4.94
N VAL A 120 3.20 4.50 -6.24
CA VAL A 120 4.19 4.88 -7.26
C VAL A 120 4.33 6.40 -7.34
N LEU A 121 3.22 7.14 -7.42
CA LEU A 121 3.26 8.61 -7.46
C LEU A 121 3.94 9.20 -6.22
N ILE A 122 3.62 8.67 -5.04
CA ILE A 122 4.22 9.07 -3.77
C ILE A 122 5.73 8.78 -3.77
N SER A 123 6.16 7.64 -4.31
CA SER A 123 7.58 7.31 -4.42
C SER A 123 8.35 8.29 -5.30
N LEU A 124 7.76 8.71 -6.43
CA LEU A 124 8.34 9.68 -7.36
C LEU A 124 8.41 11.09 -6.76
N LEU A 125 7.37 11.48 -6.02
CA LEU A 125 7.36 12.75 -5.30
C LEU A 125 8.42 12.76 -4.19
N HIS A 126 8.57 11.66 -3.45
CA HIS A 126 9.58 11.53 -2.41
C HIS A 126 11.01 11.72 -2.95
N GLU A 127 11.31 11.15 -4.12
CA GLU A 127 12.61 11.33 -4.77
C GLU A 127 12.87 12.79 -5.21
N ARG A 128 11.84 13.55 -5.57
CA ARG A 128 11.96 14.98 -5.87
C ARG A 128 12.18 15.85 -4.63
N PHE A 129 11.52 15.56 -3.52
CA PHE A 129 11.59 16.40 -2.31
C PHE A 129 12.86 16.20 -1.47
N TYR A 130 13.49 15.03 -1.53
CA TYR A 130 14.68 14.69 -0.73
C TYR A 130 16.02 14.80 -1.49
N LYS A 131 16.01 15.30 -2.73
CA LYS A 131 17.22 15.59 -3.52
C LYS A 131 17.70 17.05 -3.40
N ILE A 132 17.10 17.84 -2.51
CA ILE A 132 17.55 19.18 -2.10
C ILE A 132 18.30 19.03 -0.79
#